data_AF-A0A6P6TFQ9-F1
#
_entry.id   AF-A0A6P6TFQ9-F1
#
_cell.length_a   1.000
_cell.length_b   1.000
_cell.length_c   1.000
_cell.angle_alpha   90.00
_cell.angle_beta   90.00
_cell.angle_gamma   90.00
#
_symmetry.space_group_name_H-M   'P 1'
#
loop_
_entity.id
_entity.type
_entity.pdbx_description
1 polymer ?
#
loop_
_entity_poly.entity_id
_entity_poly.type
_entity_poly.pdbx_seq_one_letter_code
_entity_poly.pdbx_strand_id
1 'polypeptide(L)'
;MATQHLQHHRGGSSTAAGAGGSNIDDAIGIDLLHNIISRLPATSFASAACVNRSWNSICSRILSYPKLSSAISLNPSLEEAVNEVVEKVLSVPIRPQFVIASIGPSFTLPRAHQLITARFGSGVPVITSLSDGIIGRDALTSEFKEVQWELMEDDEDLDGHGNLLPNQGIVLTVGHLPDMRATMIPLLSQDEEPLMIDEFVMDIREYASLVSGSTSPAAIILFSIIHFPLRL
;
A
#
# COMPACT_ATOMS: atom_id res chain seq x y z
N MET A 1 67.92 4.70 -53.50
CA MET A 1 68.07 3.24 -53.61
C MET A 1 66.79 2.63 -53.05
N ALA A 2 65.74 2.31 -53.82
CA ALA A 2 65.65 1.22 -54.82
C ALA A 2 66.14 -0.10 -54.19
N THR A 3 65.33 -1.13 -53.96
CA THR A 3 64.33 -1.83 -54.79
C THR A 3 63.38 -2.65 -53.87
N GLN A 4 62.04 -2.58 -54.04
CA GLN A 4 61.16 -3.56 -54.73
C GLN A 4 61.18 -5.00 -54.16
N HIS A 5 60.14 -5.82 -54.16
CA HIS A 5 58.68 -5.77 -54.39
C HIS A 5 58.31 -7.27 -54.52
N LEU A 6 57.32 -7.80 -53.79
CA LEU A 6 56.44 -8.85 -54.35
C LEU A 6 55.23 -9.13 -53.44
N GLN A 7 54.08 -8.98 -54.08
CA GLN A 7 52.70 -9.16 -53.61
C GLN A 7 52.32 -10.64 -53.52
N HIS A 8 51.32 -10.96 -52.71
CA HIS A 8 50.06 -11.60 -53.14
C HIS A 8 49.06 -11.58 -51.96
N HIS A 9 48.05 -10.71 -51.95
CA HIS A 9 46.71 -10.85 -52.55
C HIS A 9 45.67 -11.57 -51.66
N ARG A 10 44.67 -10.77 -51.25
CA ARG A 10 43.23 -11.08 -51.22
C ARG A 10 42.64 -11.78 -49.98
N GLY A 11 41.77 -11.04 -49.31
CA GLY A 11 40.81 -11.56 -48.34
C GLY A 11 40.11 -10.41 -47.62
N GLY A 12 39.14 -9.78 -48.29
CA GLY A 12 38.29 -8.78 -47.66
C GLY A 12 37.46 -9.39 -46.53
N SER A 13 37.36 -8.68 -45.41
CA SER A 13 36.26 -8.81 -44.48
C SER A 13 35.76 -7.40 -44.19
N SER A 14 34.76 -7.00 -45.00
CA SER A 14 33.87 -5.91 -44.64
C SER A 14 33.03 -6.39 -43.47
N THR A 15 33.42 -6.08 -42.24
CA THR A 15 32.48 -6.11 -41.12
C THR A 15 31.59 -4.88 -41.25
N ALA A 16 30.53 -5.06 -42.04
CA ALA A 16 29.41 -4.14 -42.11
C ALA A 16 28.95 -3.84 -40.68
N ALA A 17 28.71 -2.56 -40.42
CA ALA A 17 27.92 -2.10 -39.30
C ALA A 17 26.64 -2.93 -39.24
N GLY A 18 26.51 -3.73 -38.17
CA GLY A 18 25.27 -4.41 -37.83
C GLY A 18 24.21 -3.35 -37.59
N ALA A 19 23.44 -3.08 -38.64
CA ALA A 19 22.23 -2.30 -38.59
C ALA A 19 21.33 -2.87 -37.50
N GLY A 20 20.73 -1.97 -36.71
CA GLY A 20 19.83 -2.29 -35.63
C GLY A 20 18.63 -3.09 -36.12
N GLY A 21 18.70 -4.41 -36.00
CA GLY A 21 17.55 -5.29 -35.96
C GLY A 21 17.10 -5.38 -34.52
N SER A 22 16.44 -4.32 -34.02
CA SER A 22 15.80 -4.36 -32.71
C SER A 22 14.29 -4.39 -32.89
N ASN A 23 13.67 -5.34 -32.19
CA ASN A 23 12.53 -5.04 -31.33
C ASN A 23 11.15 -4.87 -31.98
N ILE A 24 10.69 -5.79 -32.83
CA ILE A 24 9.23 -5.94 -33.04
C ILE A 24 8.72 -7.15 -32.26
N ASP A 25 9.30 -8.34 -32.48
CA ASP A 25 8.94 -9.54 -31.71
C ASP A 25 9.30 -9.40 -30.22
N ASP A 26 10.44 -8.79 -29.90
CA ASP A 26 10.82 -8.47 -28.52
C ASP A 26 9.91 -7.40 -27.91
N ALA A 27 9.42 -6.44 -28.70
CA ALA A 27 8.49 -5.41 -28.22
C ALA A 27 7.09 -6.00 -27.94
N ILE A 28 6.59 -6.85 -28.84
CA ILE A 28 5.35 -7.61 -28.65
C ILE A 28 5.46 -8.50 -27.40
N GLY A 29 6.62 -9.14 -27.20
CA GLY A 29 6.90 -9.93 -26.01
C GLY A 29 6.90 -9.11 -24.72
N ILE A 30 7.48 -7.91 -24.74
CA ILE A 30 7.49 -6.98 -23.60
C ILE A 30 6.08 -6.48 -23.26
N ASP A 31 5.28 -6.13 -24.27
CA ASP A 31 3.91 -5.64 -24.06
C ASP A 31 2.99 -6.73 -23.53
N LEU A 32 3.12 -7.96 -24.04
CA LEU A 32 2.42 -9.12 -23.51
C LEU A 32 2.82 -9.39 -22.06
N LEU A 33 4.12 -9.35 -21.76
CA LEU A 33 4.63 -9.55 -20.41
C LEU A 33 4.12 -8.46 -19.45
N HIS A 34 4.10 -7.20 -19.88
CA HIS A 34 3.53 -6.11 -19.11
C HIS A 34 2.05 -6.35 -18.82
N ASN A 35 1.26 -6.77 -19.82
CA ASN A 35 -0.16 -7.07 -19.63
C ASN A 35 -0.39 -8.19 -18.61
N ILE A 36 0.39 -9.28 -18.70
CA ILE A 36 0.32 -10.40 -17.75
C ILE A 36 0.68 -9.93 -16.34
N ILE A 37 1.83 -9.26 -16.18
CA ILE A 37 2.32 -8.78 -14.87
C ILE A 37 1.34 -7.76 -14.25
N SER A 38 0.73 -6.89 -15.05
CA SER A 38 -0.23 -5.88 -14.57
C SER A 38 -1.52 -6.46 -13.98
N ARG A 39 -1.77 -7.75 -14.17
CA ARG A 39 -2.95 -8.47 -13.68
C ARG A 39 -2.64 -9.43 -12.53
N LEU A 40 -1.38 -9.49 -12.10
CA LEU A 40 -0.98 -10.36 -11.00
C LEU A 40 -1.45 -9.78 -9.65
N PRO A 41 -1.85 -10.64 -8.70
CA PRO A 41 -1.97 -10.24 -7.30
C PRO A 41 -0.63 -9.70 -6.77
N ALA A 42 -0.68 -8.85 -5.76
CA ALA A 42 0.49 -8.14 -5.22
C ALA A 42 1.65 -9.07 -4.81
N THR A 43 1.35 -10.24 -4.25
CA THR A 43 2.35 -11.25 -3.83
C THR A 43 3.08 -11.87 -5.02
N SER A 44 2.34 -12.32 -6.03
CA SER A 44 2.90 -12.84 -7.29
C SER A 44 3.64 -11.74 -8.05
N PHE A 45 3.13 -10.52 -8.04
CA PHE A 45 3.77 -9.36 -8.64
C PHE A 45 5.12 -9.04 -7.96
N ALA A 46 5.19 -9.07 -6.63
CA ALA A 46 6.44 -8.88 -5.90
C ALA A 46 7.48 -9.95 -6.25
N SER A 47 7.04 -11.20 -6.43
CA SER A 47 7.91 -12.30 -6.88
C SER A 47 8.41 -12.07 -8.31
N ALA A 48 7.53 -11.62 -9.22
CA ALA A 48 7.86 -11.27 -10.60
C ALA A 48 8.95 -10.18 -10.68
N ALA A 49 8.89 -9.17 -9.80
CA ALA A 49 9.89 -8.09 -9.73
C ALA A 49 11.31 -8.59 -9.37
N CYS A 50 11.44 -9.78 -8.80
CA CYS A 50 12.71 -10.37 -8.36
C CYS A 50 13.31 -11.37 -9.37
N VAL A 51 12.63 -11.66 -10.50
CA VAL A 51 13.07 -12.68 -11.46
C VAL A 51 14.33 -12.24 -12.22
N ASN A 52 14.30 -11.07 -12.87
CA ASN A 52 15.43 -10.50 -13.59
C ASN A 52 15.26 -8.98 -13.78
N ARG A 53 16.28 -8.31 -14.35
CA ARG A 53 16.27 -6.85 -14.55
C ARG A 53 15.14 -6.36 -15.46
N SER A 54 14.77 -7.13 -16.49
CA SER A 54 13.71 -6.76 -17.44
C SER A 54 12.34 -6.77 -16.76
N TRP A 55 12.04 -7.85 -16.02
CA TRP A 55 10.80 -7.98 -15.25
C TRP A 55 10.71 -6.93 -14.14
N ASN A 56 11.83 -6.68 -13.45
CA ASN A 56 11.92 -5.62 -12.45
C ASN A 56 11.62 -4.23 -13.06
N SER A 57 12.18 -3.94 -14.23
CA SER A 57 11.92 -2.69 -14.96
C SER A 57 10.43 -2.53 -15.30
N ILE A 58 9.78 -3.59 -15.80
CA ILE A 58 8.35 -3.61 -16.08
C ILE A 58 7.53 -3.39 -14.80
N CYS A 59 7.88 -4.08 -13.71
CA CYS A 59 7.20 -3.91 -12.41
C CYS A 59 7.36 -2.48 -11.87
N SER A 60 8.57 -1.91 -12.00
CA SER A 60 8.86 -0.53 -11.62
C SER A 60 8.03 0.47 -12.43
N ARG A 61 7.82 0.20 -13.73
CA ARG A 61 6.93 1.00 -14.58
C ARG A 61 5.46 0.87 -14.19
N ILE A 62 5.00 -0.32 -13.80
CA ILE A 62 3.62 -0.52 -13.32
C ILE A 62 3.39 0.24 -12.01
N LEU A 63 4.41 0.30 -11.16
CA LEU A 63 4.39 1.02 -9.89
C LEU A 63 4.89 2.47 -9.99
N SER A 64 5.05 3.03 -11.18
CA SER A 64 5.54 4.42 -11.30
C SER A 64 4.48 5.47 -10.99
N TYR A 65 3.24 5.06 -10.71
CA TYR A 65 2.12 5.96 -10.43
C TYR A 65 1.57 5.74 -9.02
N PRO A 66 1.14 6.81 -8.33
CA PRO A 66 0.34 6.73 -7.12
C PRO A 66 -0.83 5.75 -7.26
N LYS A 67 -1.00 4.86 -6.28
CA LYS A 67 -2.09 3.90 -6.24
C LYS A 67 -2.63 3.77 -4.83
N LEU A 68 -3.95 3.85 -4.73
CA LEU A 68 -4.71 3.54 -3.53
C LEU A 68 -5.63 2.37 -3.84
N SER A 69 -5.66 1.41 -2.94
CA SER A 69 -6.53 0.24 -3.02
C SER A 69 -7.31 0.16 -1.71
N SER A 70 -8.64 0.16 -1.80
CA SER A 70 -9.51 0.18 -0.63
C SER A 70 -10.62 -0.86 -0.76
N ALA A 71 -10.99 -1.47 0.36
CA ALA A 71 -12.05 -2.47 0.44
C ALA A 71 -12.78 -2.40 1.78
N ILE A 72 -14.08 -2.73 1.78
CA ILE A 72 -14.89 -2.92 2.98
C ILE A 72 -15.30 -4.38 3.13
N SER A 73 -15.32 -4.89 4.35
CA SER A 73 -16.00 -6.14 4.72
C SER A 73 -16.95 -5.88 5.88
N LEU A 74 -18.12 -6.51 5.83
CA LEU A 74 -19.12 -6.55 6.89
C LEU A 74 -19.27 -7.97 7.45
N ASN A 75 -18.25 -8.82 7.25
CA ASN A 75 -18.26 -10.18 7.78
C ASN A 75 -18.24 -10.13 9.31
N PRO A 76 -19.07 -10.93 10.00
CA PRO A 76 -19.14 -10.88 11.45
C PRO A 76 -17.90 -11.45 12.16
N SER A 77 -17.10 -12.26 11.48
CA SER A 77 -15.83 -12.76 11.99
C SER A 77 -14.71 -11.77 11.67
N LEU A 78 -13.97 -11.32 12.70
CA LEU A 78 -12.84 -10.40 12.53
C LEU A 78 -11.77 -10.98 11.60
N GLU A 79 -11.41 -12.26 11.78
CA GLU A 79 -10.42 -12.94 10.97
C GLU A 79 -10.84 -13.02 9.49
N GLU A 80 -12.10 -13.38 9.23
CA GLU A 80 -12.63 -13.45 7.86
C GLU A 80 -12.74 -12.05 7.25
N ALA A 81 -13.22 -11.06 8.00
CA ALA A 81 -13.30 -9.67 7.56
C ALA A 81 -11.93 -9.14 7.15
N VAL A 82 -10.88 -9.40 7.95
CA VAL A 82 -9.49 -9.03 7.63
C VAL A 82 -9.01 -9.77 6.39
N ASN A 83 -9.29 -11.07 6.25
CA ASN A 83 -8.89 -11.83 5.06
C ASN A 83 -9.54 -11.27 3.80
N GLU A 84 -10.84 -11.04 3.81
CA GLU A 84 -11.61 -10.49 2.69
C GLU A 84 -11.04 -9.16 2.22
N VAL A 85 -10.85 -8.19 3.13
CA VAL A 85 -10.32 -6.87 2.75
C VAL A 85 -8.87 -6.95 2.29
N VAL A 86 -8.03 -7.79 2.91
CA VAL A 86 -6.62 -7.95 2.52
C VAL A 86 -6.50 -8.58 1.14
N GLU A 87 -7.23 -9.66 0.88
CA GLU A 87 -7.26 -10.30 -0.43
C GLU A 87 -7.76 -9.34 -1.50
N LYS A 88 -8.77 -8.53 -1.18
CA LYS A 88 -9.28 -7.53 -2.11
C LYS A 88 -8.26 -6.46 -2.44
N VAL A 89 -7.64 -5.83 -1.43
CA VAL A 89 -6.71 -4.72 -1.68
C VAL A 89 -5.42 -5.17 -2.36
N LEU A 90 -5.02 -6.44 -2.16
CA LEU A 90 -3.85 -7.06 -2.76
C LEU A 90 -4.16 -7.85 -4.06
N SER A 91 -5.40 -7.83 -4.54
CA SER A 91 -5.82 -8.52 -5.78
C SER A 91 -5.20 -7.95 -7.05
N VAL A 92 -4.63 -6.75 -6.97
CA VAL A 92 -3.97 -6.04 -8.07
C VAL A 92 -2.53 -5.67 -7.69
N PRO A 93 -1.65 -5.40 -8.67
CA PRO A 93 -0.29 -4.98 -8.38
C PRO A 93 -0.25 -3.72 -7.52
N ILE A 94 0.34 -3.82 -6.33
CA ILE A 94 0.61 -2.70 -5.43
C ILE A 94 1.79 -3.08 -4.55
N ARG A 95 2.64 -2.11 -4.20
CA ARG A 95 3.65 -2.26 -3.15
C ARG A 95 3.23 -1.40 -1.95
N PRO A 96 2.59 -1.99 -0.93
CA PRO A 96 2.12 -1.24 0.24
C PRO A 96 3.25 -0.44 0.87
N GLN A 97 3.02 0.85 1.09
CA GLN A 97 3.90 1.74 1.85
C GLN A 97 3.26 2.23 3.14
N PHE A 98 1.94 2.23 3.21
CA PHE A 98 1.18 2.46 4.43
C PHE A 98 -0.18 1.76 4.31
N VAL A 99 -0.80 1.52 5.47
CA VAL A 99 -2.13 0.93 5.59
C VAL A 99 -2.94 1.76 6.60
N ILE A 100 -4.17 2.07 6.25
CA ILE A 100 -5.15 2.74 7.13
C ILE A 100 -6.36 1.82 7.23
N ALA A 101 -6.81 1.55 8.45
CA ALA A 101 -7.94 0.70 8.72
C ALA A 101 -8.95 1.41 9.63
N SER A 102 -10.20 1.49 9.18
CA SER A 102 -11.34 1.95 9.96
C SER A 102 -12.13 0.73 10.42
N ILE A 103 -12.28 0.59 11.74
CA ILE A 103 -12.83 -0.61 12.39
C ILE A 103 -14.14 -0.24 13.08
N GLY A 104 -15.19 -1.03 12.83
CA GLY A 104 -16.47 -0.92 13.53
C GLY A 104 -16.33 -1.28 15.01
N PRO A 105 -17.17 -0.72 15.89
CA PRO A 105 -16.99 -0.76 17.34
C PRO A 105 -17.12 -2.17 17.95
N SER A 106 -17.76 -3.12 17.26
CA SER A 106 -17.85 -4.50 17.74
C SER A 106 -16.54 -5.30 17.64
N PHE A 107 -15.53 -4.80 16.91
CA PHE A 107 -14.23 -5.47 16.84
C PHE A 107 -13.21 -4.82 17.78
N THR A 108 -12.46 -5.66 18.50
CA THR A 108 -11.37 -5.20 19.35
C THR A 108 -10.24 -4.59 18.52
N LEU A 109 -10.02 -3.28 18.66
CA LEU A 109 -8.99 -2.53 17.92
C LEU A 109 -7.58 -3.14 18.04
N PRO A 110 -7.08 -3.55 19.23
CA PRO A 110 -5.74 -4.14 19.34
C PRO A 110 -5.62 -5.47 18.57
N ARG A 111 -6.69 -6.28 18.58
CA ARG A 111 -6.72 -7.55 17.87
C ARG A 111 -6.75 -7.34 16.36
N ALA A 112 -7.58 -6.42 15.88
CA ALA A 112 -7.64 -6.06 14.46
C ALA A 112 -6.28 -5.52 13.98
N HIS A 113 -5.65 -4.65 14.75
CA HIS A 113 -4.33 -4.09 14.45
C HIS A 113 -3.25 -5.18 14.32
N GLN A 114 -3.22 -6.13 15.25
CA GLN A 114 -2.28 -7.25 15.19
C GLN A 114 -2.48 -8.11 13.94
N LEU A 115 -3.73 -8.45 13.64
CA LEU A 115 -4.08 -9.26 12.46
C LEU A 115 -3.68 -8.57 11.15
N ILE A 116 -3.99 -7.29 11.01
CA ILE A 116 -3.65 -6.51 9.81
C ILE A 116 -2.12 -6.40 9.68
N THR A 117 -1.42 -6.04 10.76
CA THR A 117 0.05 -5.91 10.75
C THR A 117 0.75 -7.21 10.35
N ALA A 118 0.23 -8.36 10.81
CA ALA A 118 0.76 -9.67 10.43
C ALA A 118 0.65 -9.95 8.91
N ARG A 119 -0.30 -9.32 8.20
CA ARG A 119 -0.51 -9.51 6.76
C ARG A 119 0.39 -8.65 5.88
N PHE A 120 0.82 -7.48 6.34
CA PHE A 120 1.66 -6.54 5.57
C PHE A 120 3.14 -6.52 6.01
N GLY A 121 3.44 -7.11 7.17
CA GLY A 121 4.78 -7.13 7.74
C GLY A 121 5.09 -5.86 8.54
N SER A 122 6.05 -5.97 9.46
CA SER A 122 6.39 -4.90 10.42
C SER A 122 7.02 -3.65 9.79
N GLY A 123 7.45 -3.71 8.53
CA GLY A 123 8.06 -2.58 7.81
C GLY A 123 7.04 -1.62 7.20
N VAL A 124 5.75 -1.99 7.15
CA VAL A 124 4.68 -1.14 6.63
C VAL A 124 3.92 -0.52 7.79
N PRO A 125 3.90 0.82 7.96
CA PRO A 125 3.11 1.45 9.00
C PRO A 125 1.61 1.16 8.80
N VAL A 126 0.98 0.65 9.86
CA VAL A 126 -0.46 0.34 9.92
C VAL A 126 -1.13 1.26 10.92
N ILE A 127 -2.10 2.04 10.46
CA ILE A 127 -2.92 2.91 11.30
C ILE A 127 -4.30 2.27 11.42
N THR A 128 -4.79 2.13 12.65
CA THR A 128 -6.12 1.59 12.94
C THR A 128 -6.90 2.58 13.78
N SER A 129 -8.12 2.91 13.35
CA SER A 129 -9.04 3.79 14.07
C SER A 129 -10.38 3.10 14.26
N LEU A 130 -11.03 3.37 15.40
CA LEU A 130 -12.46 3.11 15.55
C LEU A 130 -13.25 4.17 14.78
N SER A 131 -14.36 3.80 14.18
CA SER A 131 -15.17 4.72 13.37
C SER A 131 -16.66 4.48 13.63
N ASP A 132 -17.45 5.55 13.72
CA ASP A 132 -18.91 5.51 13.94
C ASP A 132 -19.70 5.13 12.68
N GLY A 133 -19.00 5.05 11.56
CA GLY A 133 -19.51 4.54 10.30
C GLY A 133 -18.33 4.25 9.37
N ILE A 134 -18.59 3.45 8.35
CA ILE A 134 -17.62 3.07 7.35
C ILE A 134 -18.25 3.09 5.96
N ILE A 135 -17.47 3.53 4.96
CA ILE A 135 -17.87 3.55 3.56
C ILE A 135 -16.75 2.96 2.72
N GLY A 136 -17.12 2.14 1.73
CA GLY A 136 -16.13 1.53 0.85
C GLY A 136 -16.73 0.63 -0.21
N ARG A 137 -15.85 0.00 -0.98
CA ARG A 137 -16.21 -0.99 -1.99
C ARG A 137 -16.12 -2.39 -1.40
N ASP A 138 -17.22 -3.13 -1.39
CA ASP A 138 -17.33 -4.45 -0.77
C ASP A 138 -16.30 -5.42 -1.34
N ALA A 139 -15.62 -6.15 -0.46
CA ALA A 139 -14.56 -7.06 -0.83
C ALA A 139 -15.05 -8.16 -1.78
N LEU A 140 -16.24 -8.71 -1.51
CA LEU A 140 -16.82 -9.83 -2.23
C LEU A 140 -17.62 -9.37 -3.45
N THR A 141 -18.56 -8.44 -3.26
CA THR A 141 -19.49 -8.03 -4.32
C THR A 141 -18.95 -6.91 -5.20
N SER A 142 -17.90 -6.20 -4.76
CA SER A 142 -17.39 -4.99 -5.42
C SER A 142 -18.40 -3.84 -5.53
N GLU A 143 -19.53 -3.92 -4.82
CA GLU A 143 -20.52 -2.85 -4.74
C GLU A 143 -20.12 -1.83 -3.67
N PHE A 144 -20.53 -0.58 -3.84
CA PHE A 144 -20.30 0.43 -2.80
C PHE A 144 -21.30 0.23 -1.66
N LYS A 145 -20.78 0.21 -0.43
CA LYS A 145 -21.54 0.11 0.80
C LYS A 145 -21.14 1.22 1.75
N GLU A 146 -22.15 1.76 2.42
CA GLU A 146 -22.02 2.73 3.50
C GLU A 146 -22.84 2.19 4.66
N VAL A 147 -22.23 2.14 5.83
CA VAL A 147 -22.90 1.73 7.06
C VAL A 147 -22.56 2.72 8.14
N GLN A 148 -23.60 3.24 8.78
CA GLN A 148 -23.49 4.03 9.99
C GLN A 148 -23.97 3.18 11.15
N TRP A 149 -23.23 3.18 12.26
CA TRP A 149 -23.60 2.41 13.43
C TRP A 149 -24.67 3.17 14.20
N GLU A 150 -25.76 2.49 14.53
CA GLU A 150 -26.70 3.01 15.52
C GLU A 150 -26.03 2.83 16.88
N LEU A 151 -25.57 3.96 17.46
CA LEU A 151 -25.23 4.00 18.88
C LEU A 151 -26.54 3.72 19.59
N MET A 152 -26.64 2.56 20.24
CA MET A 152 -27.71 2.30 21.19
C MET A 152 -27.54 3.37 22.27
N GLU A 153 -28.33 4.45 22.20
CA GLU A 153 -28.71 5.16 23.42
C GLU A 153 -29.36 4.08 24.30
N ASP A 154 -28.99 4.03 25.57
CA ASP A 154 -29.43 3.02 26.55
C ASP A 154 -30.96 3.07 26.74
N ASP A 155 -31.74 2.62 25.74
CA ASP A 155 -33.16 2.36 25.87
C ASP A 155 -33.31 0.93 26.37
N GLU A 156 -33.50 0.82 27.68
CA GLU A 156 -33.76 -0.42 28.42
C GLU A 156 -35.08 -1.13 28.03
N ASP A 157 -35.75 -0.75 26.93
CA ASP A 157 -37.13 -1.16 26.63
C ASP A 157 -37.42 -1.45 25.15
N LEU A 158 -36.63 -2.29 24.46
CA LEU A 158 -37.03 -2.79 23.13
C LEU A 158 -36.93 -4.31 22.95
N ASP A 159 -38.12 -4.88 22.82
CA ASP A 159 -38.46 -6.27 22.54
C ASP A 159 -37.68 -6.87 21.36
N GLY A 160 -36.60 -7.60 21.66
CA GLY A 160 -36.21 -8.91 21.11
C GLY A 160 -36.10 -9.21 19.60
N HIS A 161 -36.60 -8.40 18.66
CA HIS A 161 -36.72 -8.75 17.22
C HIS A 161 -36.32 -7.63 16.24
N GLY A 162 -35.53 -6.65 16.67
CA GLY A 162 -34.83 -5.76 15.75
C GLY A 162 -33.71 -6.52 15.04
N ASN A 163 -33.72 -6.55 13.71
CA ASN A 163 -32.65 -7.13 12.89
C ASN A 163 -31.42 -6.19 12.95
N LEU A 164 -30.77 -6.14 14.11
CA LEU A 164 -29.59 -5.34 14.39
C LEU A 164 -28.51 -5.78 13.41
N LEU A 165 -28.23 -4.96 12.40
CA LEU A 165 -27.00 -5.13 11.65
C LEU A 165 -25.89 -5.08 12.70
N PRO A 166 -25.06 -6.13 12.81
CA PRO A 166 -23.98 -6.08 13.77
C PRO A 166 -23.11 -4.85 13.45
N ASN A 167 -22.73 -4.08 14.47
CA ASN A 167 -21.83 -2.91 14.37
C ASN A 167 -20.38 -3.35 14.05
N GLN A 168 -20.26 -4.23 13.07
CA GLN A 168 -19.10 -5.02 12.68
C GLN A 168 -18.77 -4.66 11.25
N GLY A 169 -17.51 -4.32 11.03
CA GLY A 169 -17.02 -4.04 9.71
C GLY A 169 -15.63 -3.46 9.73
N ILE A 170 -14.94 -3.59 8.60
CA ILE A 170 -13.58 -3.09 8.42
C ILE A 170 -13.51 -2.44 7.04
N VAL A 171 -13.03 -1.21 6.99
CA VAL A 171 -12.49 -0.62 5.76
C VAL A 171 -10.99 -0.64 5.85
N LEU A 172 -10.34 -1.26 4.87
CA LEU A 172 -8.89 -1.27 4.74
C LEU A 172 -8.49 -0.47 3.51
N THR A 173 -7.58 0.48 3.68
CA THR A 173 -7.00 1.28 2.60
C THR A 173 -5.49 1.11 2.58
N VAL A 174 -4.95 0.72 1.44
CA VAL A 174 -3.52 0.49 1.20
C VAL A 174 -3.01 1.48 0.17
N GLY A 175 -1.91 2.16 0.50
CA GLY A 175 -1.31 3.16 -0.37
C GLY A 175 0.07 2.80 -0.89
N HIS A 176 0.30 3.21 -2.14
CA HIS A 176 1.58 3.24 -2.80
C HIS A 176 1.76 4.60 -3.46
N LEU A 177 2.75 5.36 -2.99
CA LEU A 177 3.11 6.69 -3.46
C LEU A 177 4.60 6.67 -3.85
N PRO A 178 4.90 6.55 -5.16
CA PRO A 178 6.27 6.60 -5.66
C PRO A 178 6.98 7.86 -5.17
N ASP A 179 8.28 7.72 -4.89
CA ASP A 179 9.14 8.80 -4.39
C ASP A 179 8.76 9.37 -3.00
N MET A 180 7.70 8.85 -2.38
CA MET A 180 7.30 9.22 -1.02
C MET A 180 7.74 8.15 -0.02
N ARG A 181 8.25 8.60 1.12
CA ARG A 181 8.49 7.75 2.31
C ARG A 181 7.44 8.07 3.35
N ALA A 182 6.64 7.07 3.71
CA ALA A 182 5.71 7.16 4.83
C ALA A 182 6.41 6.77 6.13
N THR A 183 6.20 7.54 7.20
CA THR A 183 6.67 7.22 8.56
C THR A 183 5.52 7.48 9.52
N MET A 184 5.39 6.63 10.53
CA MET A 184 4.50 6.85 11.66
C MET A 184 5.30 7.39 12.85
N ILE A 185 4.84 8.50 13.42
CA ILE A 185 5.39 9.09 14.64
C ILE A 185 4.30 8.99 15.72
N PRO A 186 4.48 8.17 16.77
CA PRO A 186 3.51 8.08 17.85
C PRO A 186 3.52 9.39 18.66
N LEU A 187 2.35 10.00 18.84
CA LEU A 187 2.17 11.13 19.74
C LEU A 187 1.91 10.58 21.15
N LEU A 188 2.91 10.68 22.03
CA LEU A 188 2.75 10.31 23.43
C LEU A 188 2.05 11.47 24.15
N SER A 189 0.91 11.21 24.79
CA SER A 189 0.35 12.14 25.77
C SER A 189 1.25 12.11 27.01
N GLN A 190 2.14 13.08 27.14
CA GLN A 190 2.71 13.40 28.44
C GLN A 190 1.65 14.20 29.22
N ASP A 191 1.48 13.86 30.50
CA ASP A 191 0.45 14.41 31.38
C ASP A 191 0.37 15.94 31.28
N GLU A 192 -0.84 16.47 31.04
CA GLU A 192 -1.31 17.86 31.18
C GLU A 192 -0.35 19.03 30.84
N GLU A 193 0.75 18.81 30.12
CA GLU A 193 1.58 19.88 29.61
C GLU A 193 0.98 20.40 28.30
N PRO A 194 0.92 21.74 28.12
CA PRO A 194 0.47 22.30 26.87
C PRO A 194 1.34 21.77 25.75
N LEU A 195 0.72 21.14 24.73
CA LEU A 195 1.41 20.69 23.53
C LEU A 195 2.21 21.88 22.98
N MET A 196 3.54 21.79 23.07
CA MET A 196 4.46 22.77 22.52
C MET A 196 4.46 22.60 21.00
N ILE A 197 3.46 23.20 20.33
CA ILE A 197 3.23 23.08 18.89
C ILE A 197 4.50 23.44 18.11
N ASP A 198 5.24 24.45 18.55
CA ASP A 198 6.47 24.89 17.89
C ASP A 198 7.57 23.80 17.95
N GLU A 199 7.70 23.11 19.07
CA GLU A 199 8.66 21.99 19.24
C GLU A 199 8.23 20.81 18.37
N PHE A 200 6.96 20.42 18.41
CA PHE A 200 6.42 19.37 17.55
C PHE A 200 6.64 19.64 16.06
N VAL A 201 6.39 20.89 15.62
CA VAL A 201 6.62 21.30 14.23
C VAL A 201 8.12 21.28 13.91
N MET A 202 8.98 21.69 14.83
CA MET A 202 10.43 21.64 14.67
C MET A 202 10.93 20.19 14.53
N ASP A 203 10.47 19.27 15.39
CA ASP A 203 10.81 17.86 15.35
C ASP A 203 10.42 17.21 14.00
N ILE A 204 9.22 17.52 13.49
CA ILE A 204 8.79 17.05 12.17
C ILE A 204 9.73 17.58 11.08
N ARG A 205 10.12 18.86 11.14
CA ARG A 205 11.02 19.46 10.14
C ARG A 205 12.42 18.86 10.18
N GLU A 206 12.96 18.64 11.38
CA GLU A 206 14.26 17.98 11.58
C GLU A 206 14.22 16.54 11.07
N TYR A 207 13.18 15.79 11.41
CA TYR A 207 12.99 14.43 10.92
C TYR A 207 12.84 14.38 9.39
N ALA A 208 12.02 15.27 8.81
CA ALA A 208 11.86 15.37 7.37
C ALA A 208 13.20 15.68 6.69
N SER A 209 14.01 16.57 7.26
CA SER A 209 15.35 16.92 6.76
C SER A 209 16.29 15.73 6.83
N LEU A 210 16.28 14.98 7.94
CA LEU A 210 17.10 13.78 8.12
C LEU A 210 16.78 12.70 7.08
N VAL A 211 15.48 12.45 6.84
CA VAL A 211 15.06 11.34 5.99
C VAL A 211 15.11 11.72 4.51
N SER A 212 14.62 12.91 4.14
CA SER A 212 14.40 13.30 2.75
C SER A 212 15.33 14.40 2.23
N GLY A 213 16.11 15.05 3.09
CA GLY A 213 16.88 16.25 2.75
C GLY A 213 16.01 17.51 2.57
N SER A 214 14.70 17.40 2.77
CA SER A 214 13.75 18.53 2.76
C SER A 214 13.28 18.82 4.18
N THR A 215 13.25 20.09 4.57
CA THR A 215 12.71 20.52 5.86
C THR A 215 11.18 20.50 5.92
N SER A 216 10.50 20.31 4.79
CA SER A 216 9.04 20.28 4.72
C SER A 216 8.54 18.90 4.28
N PRO A 217 7.69 18.21 5.08
CA PRO A 217 7.03 16.99 4.64
C PRO A 217 6.01 17.30 3.53
N ALA A 218 5.79 16.34 2.63
CA ALA A 218 4.82 16.48 1.54
C ALA A 218 3.37 16.46 2.04
N ALA A 219 3.10 15.69 3.09
CA ALA A 219 1.79 15.59 3.73
C ALA A 219 1.96 15.17 5.19
N ILE A 220 1.02 15.59 6.04
CA ILE A 220 0.89 15.18 7.42
C ILE A 220 -0.56 14.71 7.61
N ILE A 221 -0.76 13.53 8.20
CA ILE A 221 -2.07 13.00 8.56
C ILE A 221 -2.04 12.71 10.07
N LEU A 222 -2.93 13.36 10.82
CA LEU A 222 -3.07 13.13 12.25
C LEU A 222 -4.23 12.16 12.50
N PHE A 223 -4.01 11.21 13.38
CA PHE A 223 -5.02 10.31 13.90
C PHE A 223 -5.08 10.47 15.41
N SER A 224 -6.27 10.73 15.96
CA SER A 224 -6.51 10.60 17.38
C SER A 224 -6.98 9.19 17.69
N ILE A 225 -6.34 8.55 18.66
CA ILE A 225 -6.80 7.28 19.22
C ILE A 225 -7.45 7.64 20.55
N ILE A 226 -8.74 7.33 20.70
CA ILE A 226 -9.35 7.36 22.03
C ILE A 226 -8.67 6.25 22.83
N HIS A 227 -7.75 6.64 23.71
CA HIS A 227 -7.05 5.71 24.59
C HIS A 227 -8.07 5.19 25.61
N PHE A 228 -8.47 3.92 25.50
CA PHE A 228 -9.11 3.23 26.63
C PHE A 228 -7.99 2.87 27.61
N PRO A 229 -7.98 3.44 28.83
CA PRO A 229 -6.98 3.07 29.82
C PRO A 229 -7.17 1.59 30.16
N LEU A 230 -6.19 0.76 29.81
CA LEU A 230 -6.06 -0.57 30.41
C LEU A 230 -5.78 -0.36 31.90
N ARG A 231 -6.82 -0.40 32.73
CA ARG A 231 -6.66 -0.63 34.16
C ARG A 231 -6.23 -2.09 34.33
N LEU A 232 -4.95 -2.28 34.63
CA LEU A 232 -4.43 -3.49 35.29
C LEU A 232 -4.99 -3.59 36.71
#